data_AF-A0AAW2AME2-F1
#
_entry.id   AF-A0AAW2AME2-F1
#
_cell.length_a   1.000
_cell.length_b   1.000
_cell.length_c   1.000
_cell.angle_alpha   90.00
_cell.angle_beta   90.00
_cell.angle_gamma   90.00
#
_symmetry.space_group_name_H-M   'P 1'
#
loop_
_entity.id
_entity.type
_entity.pdbx_description
1 polymer ?
#
loop_
_entity_poly.entity_id
_entity_poly.type
_entity_poly.pdbx_seq_one_letter_code
_entity_poly.pdbx_strand_id
1 'polypeptide(L)'
;MSLGFLRFVLSQALSRSPRRTISLVSLSLATKPSTLRPAWCCHTVSPWLCMSFSTDTESGDTDMTDTQKETKKLDPKTRVTFGSVGRKIGQRHIQLLGEDGEDLGTMHRAEVIRLMDQTGLKLVAINDNCDPPLYRLMKGKQIHEEQMKLRDAQKAKKGLAQSKELTFSSDISLHDLDTKLRQVVSWLEKKNHVRLTIRAGTDSGAPLDKVLTQMVERISVPVGFVSKPSVVRGGRAAMCVLRLASAKELQKKVAETSNKNLKPDFETPTSPDTSFTEEPKDLKQQ
;
A
#
# COMPACT_ATOMS: atom_id res chain seq x y z
N MET A 1 -25.16 -64.55 38.53
CA MET A 1 -25.60 -63.63 39.60
C MET A 1 -25.34 -62.23 39.09
N SER A 2 -26.25 -61.65 38.32
CA SER A 2 -27.45 -60.88 38.70
C SER A 2 -27.13 -59.43 39.14
N LEU A 3 -27.78 -58.51 38.41
CA LEU A 3 -28.07 -57.09 38.71
C LEU A 3 -26.88 -56.11 38.61
N GLY A 4 -26.97 -54.96 37.96
CA GLY A 4 -28.06 -54.23 37.32
C GLY A 4 -27.48 -52.89 36.81
N PHE A 5 -27.80 -52.49 35.57
CA PHE A 5 -28.78 -51.43 35.29
C PHE A 5 -28.31 -50.00 35.65
N LEU A 6 -27.84 -49.22 34.67
CA LEU A 6 -28.66 -48.18 34.03
C LEU A 6 -27.90 -47.55 32.84
N ARG A 7 -28.38 -47.82 31.63
CA ARG A 7 -28.16 -47.00 30.43
C ARG A 7 -29.16 -45.85 30.47
N PHE A 8 -28.71 -44.62 30.22
CA PHE A 8 -29.62 -43.51 29.90
C PHE A 8 -29.50 -43.22 28.39
N VAL A 9 -30.55 -43.62 27.66
CA VAL A 9 -30.86 -43.24 26.29
C VAL A 9 -32.19 -42.51 26.36
N LEU A 10 -32.26 -41.28 25.83
CA LEU A 10 -33.45 -40.54 25.40
C LEU A 10 -32.92 -39.20 24.83
N SER A 11 -33.43 -38.56 23.80
CA SER A 11 -34.43 -38.86 22.78
C SER A 11 -34.29 -37.76 21.71
N GLN A 12 -34.75 -38.06 20.49
CA GLN A 12 -34.84 -37.13 19.37
C GLN A 12 -35.75 -35.94 19.65
N ALA A 13 -35.46 -34.79 19.02
CA ALA A 13 -36.50 -33.84 18.61
C ALA A 13 -36.13 -33.15 17.28
N LEU A 14 -36.84 -33.60 16.25
CA LEU A 14 -36.99 -33.03 14.93
C LEU A 14 -37.81 -31.73 15.03
N SER A 15 -37.36 -30.61 14.44
CA SER A 15 -38.29 -29.55 14.04
C SER A 15 -37.91 -28.94 12.70
N ARG A 16 -38.93 -28.91 11.84
CA ARG A 16 -38.96 -28.43 10.46
C ARG A 16 -39.06 -26.90 10.43
N SER A 17 -38.63 -26.34 9.30
CA SER A 17 -38.74 -24.95 8.80
C SER A 17 -40.03 -24.17 9.17
N PRO A 18 -40.06 -22.85 8.92
CA PRO A 18 -40.78 -22.47 7.71
C PRO A 18 -40.15 -21.37 6.85
N ARG A 19 -40.47 -21.49 5.55
CA ARG A 19 -40.40 -20.47 4.50
C ARG A 19 -41.16 -19.21 4.91
N ARG A 20 -40.70 -18.03 4.48
CA ARG A 20 -41.57 -16.86 4.30
C ARG A 20 -41.42 -16.33 2.89
N THR A 21 -42.55 -16.33 2.19
CA THR A 21 -42.78 -15.84 0.84
C THR A 21 -44.00 -14.91 0.88
N ILE A 22 -43.92 -13.79 0.13
CA ILE A 22 -45.03 -12.99 -0.47
C ILE A 22 -45.79 -12.10 0.56
N SER A 23 -46.15 -10.83 0.37
CA SER A 23 -46.76 -10.04 -0.72
C SER A 23 -46.50 -8.53 -0.45
N LEU A 24 -46.15 -7.64 -1.39
CA LEU A 24 -46.97 -6.97 -2.41
C LEU A 24 -48.17 -6.17 -1.87
N VAL A 25 -48.02 -4.83 -1.80
CA VAL A 25 -49.03 -3.74 -1.90
C VAL A 25 -48.21 -2.50 -2.35
N SER A 26 -48.21 -2.04 -3.62
CA SER A 26 -49.23 -1.24 -4.36
C SER A 26 -49.57 0.07 -3.61
N LEU A 27 -49.61 1.30 -4.14
CA LEU A 27 -49.67 1.90 -5.46
C LEU A 27 -49.45 3.43 -5.29
N SER A 28 -49.36 4.14 -6.43
CA SER A 28 -49.61 5.57 -6.68
C SER A 28 -48.39 6.49 -6.74
N LEU A 29 -47.91 6.81 -7.95
CA LEU A 29 -48.40 7.81 -8.92
C LEU A 29 -48.06 9.24 -8.53
N ALA A 30 -47.11 9.84 -9.26
CA ALA A 30 -47.24 11.19 -9.83
C ALA A 30 -46.03 11.45 -10.75
N THR A 31 -46.19 11.38 -12.07
CA THR A 31 -46.45 12.48 -13.02
C THR A 31 -45.18 13.05 -13.65
N LYS A 32 -45.23 13.15 -14.99
CA LYS A 32 -44.22 13.54 -15.98
C LYS A 32 -43.62 14.94 -15.73
N PRO A 33 -42.53 15.31 -16.43
CA PRO A 33 -42.76 15.96 -17.72
C PRO A 33 -41.80 15.54 -18.85
N SER A 34 -42.38 15.62 -20.04
CA SER A 34 -41.80 15.51 -21.37
C SER A 34 -41.23 16.85 -21.84
N THR A 35 -40.31 16.76 -22.79
CA THR A 35 -40.08 17.70 -23.91
C THR A 35 -39.76 19.16 -23.59
N LEU A 36 -38.59 19.64 -24.02
CA LEU A 36 -38.47 20.54 -25.17
C LEU A 36 -37.02 21.01 -25.37
N ARG A 37 -36.61 21.02 -26.65
CA ARG A 37 -35.44 21.70 -27.19
C ARG A 37 -35.50 23.21 -26.86
N PRO A 38 -34.36 23.89 -26.97
CA PRO A 38 -34.36 25.04 -27.86
C PRO A 38 -33.18 24.99 -28.84
N ALA A 39 -33.51 25.06 -30.12
CA ALA A 39 -32.75 25.84 -31.08
C ALA A 39 -33.28 27.29 -31.02
N TRP A 40 -32.42 28.28 -31.30
CA TRP A 40 -32.62 29.62 -31.87
C TRP A 40 -31.26 30.32 -31.67
N CYS A 41 -30.40 30.52 -32.68
CA CYS A 41 -30.43 31.48 -33.80
C CYS A 41 -30.26 32.97 -33.43
N CYS A 42 -29.25 33.58 -34.07
CA CYS A 42 -29.01 35.01 -34.39
C CYS A 42 -28.74 35.97 -33.22
N HIS A 43 -27.87 36.99 -33.29
CA HIS A 43 -27.17 37.68 -34.39
C HIS A 43 -26.04 38.57 -33.79
N THR A 44 -25.33 39.33 -34.66
CA THR A 44 -24.24 40.31 -34.46
C THR A 44 -22.83 39.70 -34.62
N VAL A 45 -22.13 39.80 -35.76
CA VAL A 45 -21.78 40.93 -36.65
C VAL A 45 -21.02 42.03 -35.88
N SER A 46 -19.68 41.99 -35.86
CA SER A 46 -18.87 42.83 -36.74
C SER A 46 -17.36 42.59 -36.61
N PRO A 47 -16.57 42.77 -37.69
CA PRO A 47 -15.12 42.53 -37.77
C PRO A 47 -14.31 43.85 -37.70
N TRP A 48 -13.00 43.78 -37.94
CA TRP A 48 -11.96 44.84 -37.95
C TRP A 48 -11.22 44.86 -36.60
N LEU A 49 -9.91 44.61 -36.52
CA LEU A 49 -8.87 45.29 -37.27
C LEU A 49 -7.61 44.42 -37.35
N CYS A 50 -7.15 44.20 -38.57
CA CYS A 50 -5.78 43.85 -38.89
C CYS A 50 -4.97 45.16 -38.87
N MET A 51 -3.96 45.27 -38.01
CA MET A 51 -2.84 46.17 -38.30
C MET A 51 -1.53 45.47 -37.99
N SER A 52 -0.80 45.29 -39.08
CA SER A 52 0.59 44.90 -39.19
C SER A 52 1.50 45.86 -38.43
N PHE A 53 2.49 45.31 -37.73
CA PHE A 53 3.75 46.00 -37.49
C PHE A 53 4.90 44.99 -37.55
N SER A 54 5.53 44.92 -38.71
CA SER A 54 6.82 44.27 -38.91
C SER A 54 7.92 45.25 -38.55
N THR A 55 8.89 44.81 -37.76
CA THR A 55 10.28 45.28 -37.87
C THR A 55 11.20 44.07 -37.79
N ASP A 56 11.97 43.90 -38.85
CA ASP A 56 13.07 42.96 -39.01
C ASP A 56 14.18 43.18 -37.98
N THR A 57 14.82 42.10 -37.54
CA THR A 57 16.25 42.09 -37.20
C THR A 57 16.82 40.73 -37.55
N GLU A 58 17.82 40.79 -38.42
CA GLU A 58 18.53 39.68 -39.05
C GLU A 58 19.37 38.84 -38.08
N SER A 59 19.54 37.59 -38.51
CA SER A 59 20.75 36.76 -38.45
C SER A 59 21.33 36.38 -37.07
N GLY A 60 21.31 35.06 -36.84
CA GLY A 60 22.11 34.37 -35.84
C GLY A 60 21.96 32.87 -36.03
N ASP A 61 22.72 32.33 -36.99
CA ASP A 61 22.88 30.90 -37.22
C ASP A 61 23.24 30.16 -35.91
N THR A 62 22.41 29.21 -35.49
CA THR A 62 22.86 28.13 -34.60
C THR A 62 22.01 26.88 -34.80
N ASP A 63 22.62 25.96 -35.54
CA ASP A 63 22.64 24.51 -35.33
C ASP A 63 21.31 23.73 -35.28
N MET A 64 21.12 22.96 -36.36
CA MET A 64 20.15 21.88 -36.50
C MET A 64 20.49 20.74 -35.52
N THR A 65 20.00 20.81 -34.28
CA THR A 65 19.92 19.61 -33.45
C THR A 65 18.71 18.79 -33.88
N ASP A 66 18.98 17.81 -34.75
CA ASP A 66 18.20 16.62 -35.00
C ASP A 66 17.57 16.13 -33.68
N THR A 67 16.27 16.40 -33.50
CA THR A 67 15.50 15.77 -32.42
C THR A 67 15.31 14.32 -32.82
N GLN A 68 16.34 13.53 -32.54
CA GLN A 68 16.25 12.09 -32.50
C GLN A 68 15.10 11.75 -31.56
N LYS A 69 13.96 11.37 -32.17
CA LYS A 69 12.90 10.67 -31.46
C LYS A 69 13.50 9.33 -31.08
N GLU A 70 14.18 9.28 -29.94
CA GLU A 70 14.65 8.06 -29.31
C GLU A 70 13.47 7.10 -29.29
N THR A 71 13.53 6.08 -30.14
CA THR A 71 12.73 4.88 -29.98
C THR A 71 13.11 4.32 -28.63
N LYS A 72 12.29 4.65 -27.63
CA LYS A 72 12.40 4.19 -26.26
C LYS A 72 12.59 2.68 -26.32
N LYS A 73 13.82 2.22 -26.08
CA LYS A 73 14.21 0.82 -26.09
C LYS A 73 13.30 0.14 -25.07
N LEU A 74 12.30 -0.61 -25.54
CA LEU A 74 11.34 -1.29 -24.67
C LEU A 74 12.12 -2.26 -23.78
N ASP A 75 12.07 -2.03 -22.47
CA ASP A 75 12.69 -2.89 -21.48
C ASP A 75 12.32 -4.38 -21.75
N PRO A 76 13.27 -5.33 -21.70
CA PRO A 76 13.01 -6.75 -21.99
C PRO A 76 12.08 -7.42 -20.97
N LYS A 77 11.68 -6.70 -19.93
CA LYS A 77 10.64 -7.08 -18.97
C LYS A 77 9.39 -6.24 -19.23
N THR A 78 8.97 -6.15 -20.48
CA THR A 78 7.71 -5.49 -20.83
C THR A 78 6.60 -6.30 -20.16
N ARG A 79 6.16 -5.79 -19.01
CA ARG A 79 5.03 -6.22 -18.19
C ARG A 79 4.03 -7.00 -19.04
N VAL A 80 3.89 -8.29 -18.80
CA VAL A 80 2.86 -9.14 -19.44
C VAL A 80 1.52 -8.48 -19.17
N THR A 81 1.10 -7.69 -20.14
CA THR A 81 -0.14 -6.93 -20.08
C THR A 81 -1.12 -7.88 -20.72
N PHE A 82 -1.97 -8.47 -19.89
CA PHE A 82 -2.97 -9.44 -20.32
C PHE A 82 -3.73 -8.89 -21.54
N GLY A 83 -3.53 -9.50 -22.71
CA GLY A 83 -3.91 -8.90 -23.99
C GLY A 83 -3.74 -9.86 -25.16
N SER A 84 -4.37 -9.50 -26.28
CA SER A 84 -4.33 -10.30 -27.50
C SER A 84 -2.97 -10.20 -28.18
N VAL A 85 -2.33 -11.35 -28.42
CA VAL A 85 -1.01 -11.45 -29.07
C VAL A 85 -1.11 -11.24 -30.58
N GLY A 86 -2.26 -11.57 -31.17
CA GLY A 86 -2.51 -11.44 -32.60
C GLY A 86 -1.94 -12.62 -33.40
N ARG A 87 -1.58 -12.38 -34.67
CA ARG A 87 -1.10 -13.44 -35.59
C ARG A 87 0.42 -13.64 -35.59
N LYS A 88 1.18 -12.68 -35.07
CA LYS A 88 2.65 -12.73 -35.07
C LYS A 88 3.13 -13.53 -33.86
N ILE A 89 3.23 -14.84 -34.02
CA ILE A 89 3.67 -15.75 -32.96
C ILE A 89 5.11 -16.19 -33.24
N GLY A 90 6.00 -15.98 -32.27
CA GLY A 90 7.43 -16.29 -32.41
C GLY A 90 7.75 -17.77 -32.28
N GLN A 91 7.02 -18.47 -31.41
CA GLN A 91 7.29 -19.86 -31.04
C GLN A 91 6.69 -20.85 -32.05
N ARG A 92 7.37 -21.99 -32.24
CA ARG A 92 6.96 -23.01 -33.20
C ARG A 92 5.85 -23.92 -32.65
N HIS A 93 6.00 -24.35 -31.41
CA HIS A 93 5.06 -25.20 -30.69
C HIS A 93 4.51 -24.45 -29.48
N ILE A 94 3.22 -24.63 -29.22
CA ILE A 94 2.44 -23.87 -28.25
C ILE A 94 1.49 -24.83 -27.55
N GLN A 95 1.38 -24.73 -26.23
CA GLN A 95 0.29 -25.37 -25.50
C GLN A 95 -0.96 -24.48 -25.59
N LEU A 96 -2.05 -25.01 -26.13
CA LEU A 96 -3.28 -24.25 -26.40
C LEU A 96 -4.43 -24.69 -25.51
N LEU A 97 -5.05 -23.73 -24.83
CA LEU A 97 -6.32 -23.89 -24.14
C LEU A 97 -7.48 -23.32 -24.99
N GLY A 98 -8.58 -24.06 -25.07
CA GLY A 98 -9.85 -23.63 -25.67
C GLY A 98 -10.57 -22.54 -24.87
N GLU A 99 -11.75 -22.14 -25.36
CA GLU A 99 -12.55 -21.08 -24.72
C GLU A 99 -13.03 -21.50 -23.31
N ASP A 100 -13.48 -22.74 -23.17
CA ASP A 100 -14.03 -23.28 -21.91
C ASP A 100 -12.94 -23.79 -20.95
N GLY A 101 -11.66 -23.59 -21.29
CA GLY A 101 -10.52 -24.10 -20.53
C GLY A 101 -10.16 -25.56 -20.83
N GLU A 102 -10.75 -26.15 -21.87
CA GLU A 102 -10.33 -27.43 -22.41
C GLU A 102 -8.90 -27.37 -22.93
N ASP A 103 -8.09 -28.39 -22.66
CA ASP A 103 -6.73 -28.47 -23.15
C ASP A 103 -6.70 -29.12 -24.54
N LEU A 104 -6.31 -28.35 -25.56
CA LEU A 104 -6.19 -28.81 -26.94
C LEU A 104 -4.81 -29.44 -27.22
N GLY A 105 -3.92 -29.43 -26.22
CA GLY A 105 -2.60 -30.01 -26.32
C GLY A 105 -1.55 -29.07 -26.92
N THR A 106 -0.38 -29.64 -27.23
CA THR A 106 0.69 -28.93 -27.91
C THR A 106 0.44 -28.95 -29.41
N MET A 107 0.30 -27.77 -30.03
CA MET A 107 0.04 -27.61 -31.46
C MET A 107 1.10 -26.74 -32.14
N HIS A 108 1.22 -26.88 -33.46
CA HIS A 108 2.10 -26.00 -34.25
C HIS A 108 1.44 -24.64 -34.47
N ARG A 109 2.23 -23.56 -34.49
CA ARG A 109 1.70 -22.17 -34.66
C ARG A 109 0.75 -21.99 -35.84
N ALA A 110 0.98 -22.71 -36.94
CA ALA A 110 0.15 -22.63 -38.14
C ALA A 110 -1.26 -23.17 -37.90
N GLU A 111 -1.38 -24.21 -37.09
CA GLU A 111 -2.65 -24.83 -36.74
C GLU A 111 -3.45 -23.95 -35.77
N VAL A 112 -2.74 -23.32 -34.82
CA VAL A 112 -3.34 -22.31 -33.92
C VAL A 112 -3.93 -21.15 -34.72
N ILE A 113 -3.22 -20.62 -35.72
CA ILE A 113 -3.74 -19.54 -36.57
C ILE A 113 -5.00 -19.99 -37.33
N ARG A 114 -5.03 -21.23 -37.84
CA ARG A 114 -6.23 -21.79 -38.48
C ARG A 114 -7.40 -21.89 -37.52
N LEU A 115 -7.18 -22.34 -36.28
CA LEU A 115 -8.22 -22.40 -35.25
C LEU A 115 -8.74 -21.02 -34.88
N MET A 116 -7.87 -20.00 -34.80
CA MET A 116 -8.29 -18.61 -34.60
C MET A 116 -9.19 -18.12 -35.74
N ASP A 117 -8.87 -18.45 -36.98
CA ASP A 117 -9.66 -18.06 -38.15
C ASP A 117 -11.01 -18.79 -38.22
N GLN A 118 -11.06 -20.07 -37.85
CA GLN A 118 -12.28 -20.88 -37.82
C GLN A 118 -13.24 -20.43 -36.71
N THR A 119 -12.71 -20.14 -35.52
CA THR A 119 -13.51 -19.79 -34.35
C THR A 119 -13.77 -18.28 -34.22
N GLY A 120 -12.98 -17.45 -34.91
CA GLY A 120 -13.02 -16.00 -34.76
C GLY A 120 -12.53 -15.49 -33.39
N LEU A 121 -11.83 -16.34 -32.62
CA LEU A 121 -11.35 -16.02 -31.27
C LEU A 121 -9.96 -15.39 -31.28
N LYS A 122 -9.60 -14.73 -30.18
CA LYS A 122 -8.30 -14.08 -30.01
C LYS A 122 -7.39 -14.93 -29.14
N LEU A 123 -6.13 -15.04 -29.55
CA LEU A 123 -5.09 -15.72 -28.79
C LEU A 123 -4.51 -14.80 -27.72
N VAL A 124 -4.51 -15.28 -26.48
CA VAL A 124 -4.01 -14.56 -25.29
C VAL A 124 -2.92 -15.40 -24.64
N ALA A 125 -1.78 -14.77 -24.33
CA ALA A 125 -0.71 -15.40 -23.56
C ALA A 125 -1.08 -15.43 -22.08
N ILE A 126 -1.07 -16.63 -21.48
CA ILE A 126 -1.24 -16.79 -20.04
C ILE A 126 0.12 -16.86 -19.36
N ASN A 127 1.01 -17.71 -19.88
CA ASN A 127 2.35 -17.89 -19.33
C ASN A 127 3.37 -18.14 -20.43
N ASP A 128 4.26 -17.16 -20.63
CA ASP A 128 5.35 -17.22 -21.59
C ASP A 128 6.64 -17.84 -20.99
N ASN A 129 6.67 -18.10 -19.68
CA ASN A 129 7.88 -18.62 -19.01
C ASN A 129 8.01 -20.15 -19.10
N CYS A 130 6.97 -20.84 -19.57
CA CYS A 130 6.98 -22.30 -19.77
C CYS A 130 7.48 -22.65 -21.17
N ASP A 131 8.18 -23.78 -21.30
CA ASP A 131 8.55 -24.38 -22.59
C ASP A 131 7.86 -25.75 -22.72
N PRO A 132 6.83 -25.91 -23.57
CA PRO A 132 6.25 -24.93 -24.48
C PRO A 132 5.39 -23.84 -23.79
N PRO A 133 5.28 -22.63 -24.37
CA PRO A 133 4.50 -21.52 -23.80
C PRO A 133 2.99 -21.79 -23.84
N LEU A 134 2.28 -21.25 -22.84
CA LEU A 134 0.86 -21.49 -22.62
C LEU A 134 -0.02 -20.33 -23.09
N TYR A 135 -0.90 -20.61 -24.04
CA TYR A 135 -1.85 -19.67 -24.61
C TYR A 135 -3.29 -20.17 -24.45
N ARG A 136 -4.24 -19.23 -24.47
CA ARG A 136 -5.69 -19.50 -24.44
C ARG A 136 -6.42 -18.73 -25.52
N LEU A 137 -7.42 -19.37 -26.12
CA LEU A 137 -8.38 -18.72 -27.02
C LEU A 137 -9.50 -18.07 -26.23
N MET A 138 -9.75 -16.79 -26.45
CA MET A 138 -10.74 -16.01 -25.70
C MET A 138 -11.52 -15.05 -26.58
N LYS A 139 -12.76 -14.75 -26.16
CA LYS A 139 -13.57 -13.68 -26.77
C LYS A 139 -13.07 -12.31 -26.31
N GLY A 140 -13.21 -11.30 -27.17
CA GLY A 140 -12.78 -9.93 -26.85
C GLY A 140 -13.41 -9.34 -25.57
N LYS A 141 -14.66 -9.71 -25.26
CA LYS A 141 -15.35 -9.30 -24.02
C LYS A 141 -14.69 -9.90 -22.77
N GLN A 142 -14.36 -11.20 -22.79
CA GLN A 142 -13.69 -11.89 -21.68
C GLN A 142 -12.31 -11.27 -21.41
N ILE A 143 -11.55 -10.94 -22.47
CA ILE A 143 -10.26 -10.26 -22.34
C ILE A 143 -10.41 -8.93 -21.59
N HIS A 144 -11.44 -8.15 -21.93
CA HIS A 144 -11.69 -6.87 -21.28
C HIS A 144 -12.06 -7.05 -19.80
N GLU A 145 -12.94 -8.00 -19.48
CA GLU A 145 -13.32 -8.31 -18.10
C GLU A 145 -12.11 -8.74 -17.25
N GLU A 146 -11.25 -9.59 -17.78
CA GLU A 146 -10.03 -10.02 -17.11
C GLU A 146 -9.02 -8.88 -16.96
N GLN A 147 -8.87 -8.00 -17.97
CA GLN A 147 -8.08 -6.79 -17.84
C GLN A 147 -8.60 -5.86 -16.74
N MET A 148 -9.92 -5.73 -16.60
CA MET A 148 -10.53 -4.91 -15.55
C MET A 148 -10.33 -5.55 -14.17
N LYS A 149 -10.55 -6.87 -14.03
CA LYS A 149 -10.23 -7.62 -12.81
C LYS A 149 -8.76 -7.48 -12.42
N LEU A 150 -7.83 -7.60 -13.37
CA LEU A 150 -6.40 -7.43 -13.14
C LEU A 150 -6.06 -5.99 -12.76
N ARG A 151 -6.69 -5.00 -13.39
CA ARG A 151 -6.51 -3.59 -13.05
C ARG A 151 -6.99 -3.30 -11.63
N ASP A 152 -8.13 -3.84 -11.22
CA ASP A 152 -8.69 -3.63 -9.89
C ASP A 152 -7.89 -4.40 -8.83
N ALA A 153 -7.44 -5.61 -9.13
CA ALA A 153 -6.49 -6.35 -8.30
C ALA A 153 -5.15 -5.59 -8.17
N GLN A 154 -4.65 -4.95 -9.24
CA GLN A 154 -3.46 -4.12 -9.17
C GLN A 154 -3.68 -2.84 -8.36
N LYS A 155 -4.84 -2.20 -8.44
CA LYS A 155 -5.18 -1.05 -7.58
C LYS A 155 -5.24 -1.46 -6.11
N ALA A 156 -5.84 -2.61 -5.80
CA ALA A 156 -5.84 -3.16 -4.45
C ALA A 156 -4.42 -3.47 -3.97
N LYS A 157 -3.59 -4.08 -4.81
CA LYS A 157 -2.17 -4.35 -4.53
C LYS A 157 -1.30 -3.09 -4.47
N LYS A 158 -1.65 -1.98 -5.11
CA LYS A 158 -0.92 -0.70 -4.94
C LYS A 158 -1.01 -0.16 -3.50
N GLY A 159 -1.95 -0.68 -2.70
CA GLY A 159 -1.95 -0.49 -1.25
C GLY A 159 -0.85 -1.28 -0.51
N LEU A 160 -0.02 -2.10 -1.19
CA LEU A 160 1.15 -2.71 -0.55
C LEU A 160 2.10 -1.59 -0.08
N ALA A 161 2.33 -1.59 1.23
CA ALA A 161 3.23 -0.68 1.92
C ALA A 161 4.55 -0.56 1.16
N GLN A 162 4.86 0.63 0.66
CA GLN A 162 6.16 0.89 0.06
C GLN A 162 7.20 0.92 1.20
N SER A 163 8.39 0.39 0.94
CA SER A 163 9.50 0.54 1.87
C SER A 163 10.22 1.86 1.58
N LYS A 164 10.22 2.76 2.56
CA LYS A 164 10.97 4.02 2.53
C LYS A 164 12.15 3.91 3.47
N GLU A 165 13.30 4.40 3.04
CA GLU A 165 14.52 4.36 3.83
C GLU A 165 14.96 5.78 4.17
N LEU A 166 15.34 6.00 5.43
CA LEU A 166 15.84 7.28 5.90
C LEU A 166 17.05 7.05 6.80
N THR A 167 18.12 7.78 6.52
CA THR A 167 19.38 7.69 7.26
C THR A 167 19.63 8.98 8.04
N PHE A 168 20.01 8.85 9.31
CA PHE A 168 20.41 9.91 10.21
C PHE A 168 21.90 9.80 10.53
N SER A 169 22.51 10.94 10.81
CA SER A 169 23.79 11.00 11.52
C SER A 169 23.52 11.09 13.03
N SER A 170 24.42 10.61 13.87
CA SER A 170 24.35 10.82 15.33
C SER A 170 24.40 12.29 15.71
N ASP A 171 25.14 13.09 14.94
CA ASP A 171 25.47 14.48 15.26
C ASP A 171 24.43 15.47 14.68
N ILE A 172 23.21 14.97 14.40
CA ILE A 172 22.13 15.75 13.81
C ILE A 172 21.65 16.85 14.76
N SER A 173 21.39 18.05 14.20
CA SER A 173 20.79 19.14 14.97
C SER A 173 19.33 18.84 15.33
N LEU A 174 18.83 19.42 16.42
CA LEU A 174 17.46 19.21 16.88
C LEU A 174 16.42 19.62 15.82
N HIS A 175 16.64 20.73 15.12
CA HIS A 175 15.72 21.22 14.09
C HIS A 175 15.63 20.29 12.86
N ASP A 176 16.76 19.76 12.39
CA ASP A 176 16.78 18.81 11.26
C ASP A 176 16.17 17.47 11.68
N LEU A 177 16.41 17.04 12.92
CA LEU A 177 15.79 15.85 13.49
C LEU A 177 14.26 15.97 13.46
N ASP A 178 13.70 17.07 13.95
CA ASP A 178 12.24 17.29 13.97
C ASP A 178 11.63 17.29 12.57
N THR A 179 12.30 17.92 11.60
CA THR A 179 11.86 17.93 10.20
C THR A 179 11.81 16.52 9.60
N LYS A 180 12.84 15.72 9.85
CA LYS A 180 12.90 14.32 9.41
C LYS A 180 11.88 13.45 10.13
N LEU A 181 11.62 13.67 11.41
CA LEU A 181 10.57 12.95 12.14
C LEU A 181 9.18 13.25 11.58
N ARG A 182 8.88 14.51 11.21
CA ARG A 182 7.64 14.87 10.50
C ARG A 182 7.51 14.14 9.16
N GLN A 183 8.62 14.00 8.43
CA GLN A 183 8.65 13.21 7.20
C GLN A 183 8.32 11.74 7.46
N VAL A 184 8.90 11.14 8.50
CA VAL A 184 8.60 9.75 8.92
C VAL A 184 7.13 9.60 9.29
N VAL A 185 6.55 10.53 10.04
CA VAL A 185 5.12 10.57 10.38
C VAL A 185 4.26 10.55 9.10
N SER A 186 4.55 11.43 8.14
CA SER A 186 3.81 11.50 6.87
C SER A 186 3.85 10.19 6.06
N TRP A 187 4.93 9.42 6.18
CA TRP A 187 5.06 8.11 5.52
C TRP A 187 4.29 7.02 6.26
N LEU A 188 4.30 7.05 7.58
CA LEU A 188 3.57 6.10 8.42
C LEU A 188 2.04 6.27 8.26
N GLU A 189 1.55 7.51 8.16
CA GLU A 189 0.14 7.82 7.87
C GLU A 189 -0.32 7.21 6.53
N LYS A 190 0.57 7.23 5.53
CA LYS A 190 0.35 6.60 4.22
C LYS A 190 0.53 5.07 4.25
N LYS A 191 0.63 4.46 5.43
CA LYS A 191 0.81 3.02 5.67
C LYS A 191 2.05 2.42 4.98
N ASN A 192 3.12 3.22 4.83
CA ASN A 192 4.39 2.73 4.33
C ASN A 192 5.21 2.10 5.47
N HIS A 193 6.10 1.18 5.10
CA HIS A 193 7.13 0.70 6.02
C HIS A 193 8.31 1.66 5.95
N VAL A 194 8.82 2.07 7.11
CA VAL A 194 9.93 3.03 7.19
C VAL A 194 11.13 2.35 7.84
N ARG A 195 12.22 2.19 7.10
CA ARG A 195 13.52 1.74 7.60
C ARG A 195 14.32 2.95 8.04
N LEU A 196 14.52 3.10 9.35
CA LEU A 196 15.38 4.14 9.91
C LEU A 196 16.77 3.55 10.14
N THR A 197 17.80 4.28 9.72
CA THR A 197 19.20 3.92 9.95
C THR A 197 19.91 5.10 10.59
N ILE A 198 20.59 4.89 11.71
CA ILE A 198 21.49 5.89 12.30
C ILE A 198 22.91 5.44 12.03
N ARG A 199 23.75 6.34 11.52
CA ARG A 199 25.19 6.14 11.41
C ARG A 199 25.88 6.84 12.56
N ALA A 200 26.90 6.19 13.12
CA ALA A 200 27.82 6.85 14.05
C ALA A 200 28.53 8.00 13.32
N GLY A 201 28.58 9.14 14.00
CA GLY A 201 29.41 10.28 13.62
C GLY A 201 30.87 10.00 13.93
N THR A 202 31.72 10.98 13.63
CA THR A 202 33.17 10.85 13.77
C THR A 202 33.59 10.60 15.23
N ASP A 203 32.86 11.17 16.19
CA ASP A 203 33.26 11.20 17.61
C ASP A 203 32.23 10.57 18.57
N SER A 204 31.19 9.92 18.07
CA SER A 204 30.10 9.40 18.91
C SER A 204 30.35 7.94 19.33
N GLY A 205 30.89 7.73 20.54
CA GLY A 205 30.94 6.40 21.20
C GLY A 205 29.61 5.96 21.84
N ALA A 206 28.51 6.66 21.53
CA ALA A 206 27.21 6.43 22.16
C ALA A 206 26.52 5.15 21.64
N PRO A 207 25.76 4.45 22.51
CA PRO A 207 24.94 3.30 22.08
C PRO A 207 23.83 3.74 21.12
N LEU A 208 24.04 3.50 19.82
CA LEU A 208 23.15 3.94 18.73
C LEU A 208 21.74 3.35 18.82
N ASP A 209 21.61 2.17 19.40
CA ASP A 209 20.38 1.46 19.70
C ASP A 209 19.48 2.23 20.68
N LYS A 210 20.06 2.84 21.73
CA LYS A 210 19.31 3.68 22.68
C LYS A 210 18.86 4.98 22.02
N VAL A 211 19.75 5.62 21.26
CA VAL A 211 19.43 6.86 20.52
C VAL A 211 18.28 6.62 19.55
N LEU A 212 18.31 5.50 18.80
CA LEU A 212 17.24 5.13 17.89
C LEU A 212 15.91 4.90 18.62
N THR A 213 15.95 4.28 19.80
CA THR A 213 14.75 4.08 20.63
C THR A 213 14.15 5.42 21.09
N GLN A 214 14.99 6.33 21.59
CA GLN A 214 14.56 7.69 21.98
C GLN A 214 13.96 8.48 20.81
N MET A 215 14.53 8.37 19.61
CA MET A 215 13.96 9.02 18.42
C MET A 215 12.57 8.47 18.07
N VAL A 216 12.37 7.16 18.21
CA VAL A 216 11.08 6.52 17.93
C VAL A 216 10.02 6.91 18.96
N GLU A 217 10.40 7.11 20.22
CA GLU A 217 9.49 7.58 21.28
C GLU A 217 8.98 9.01 21.05
N ARG A 218 9.76 9.87 20.39
CA ARG A 218 9.34 11.24 20.02
C ARG A 218 8.29 11.26 18.90
N ILE A 219 8.04 10.14 18.21
CA ILE A 219 7.05 10.07 17.14
C ILE A 219 5.66 10.12 17.76
N SER A 220 4.87 11.14 17.40
CA SER A 220 3.51 11.33 17.94
C SER A 220 2.51 10.24 17.56
N VAL A 221 2.77 9.50 16.47
CA VAL A 221 1.86 8.46 15.96
C VAL A 221 2.18 7.13 16.62
N PRO A 222 1.19 6.31 16.99
CA PRO A 222 1.46 4.98 17.53
C PRO A 222 2.13 4.11 16.46
N VAL A 223 3.39 3.76 16.72
CA VAL A 223 4.19 2.89 15.87
C VAL A 223 4.23 1.46 16.39
N GLY A 224 4.32 0.52 15.44
CA GLY A 224 4.67 -0.88 15.68
C GLY A 224 6.04 -1.19 15.06
N PHE A 225 6.79 -2.09 15.69
CA PHE A 225 8.07 -2.55 15.18
C PHE A 225 7.88 -3.78 14.30
N VAL A 226 8.38 -3.73 13.07
CA VAL A 226 8.59 -4.92 12.22
C VAL A 226 9.93 -5.55 12.58
N SER A 227 10.95 -4.71 12.75
CA SER A 227 12.25 -5.08 13.30
C SER A 227 12.60 -4.16 14.44
N LYS A 228 12.99 -4.74 15.57
CA LYS A 228 13.51 -4.01 16.73
C LYS A 228 14.80 -3.25 16.38
N PRO A 229 15.14 -2.18 17.12
CA PRO A 229 16.42 -1.50 16.97
C PRO A 229 17.55 -2.51 17.22
N SER A 230 18.43 -2.65 16.23
CA SER A 230 19.61 -3.52 16.31
C SER A 230 20.80 -2.82 15.71
N VAL A 231 21.98 -3.08 16.28
CA VAL A 231 23.24 -2.54 15.81
C VAL A 231 23.73 -3.41 14.64
N VAL A 232 24.03 -2.78 13.52
CA VAL A 232 24.44 -3.40 12.25
C VAL A 232 25.78 -2.81 11.82
N ARG A 233 26.50 -3.50 10.92
CA ARG A 233 27.81 -3.07 10.42
C ARG A 233 28.86 -2.90 11.52
N GLY A 234 28.88 -3.82 12.49
CA GLY A 234 29.91 -3.91 13.52
C GLY A 234 29.97 -2.69 14.45
N GLY A 235 28.83 -2.18 14.90
CA GLY A 235 28.79 -1.03 15.85
C GLY A 235 28.60 0.33 15.19
N ARG A 236 28.83 0.44 13.88
CA ARG A 236 28.87 1.75 13.19
C ARG A 236 27.50 2.28 12.77
N ALA A 237 26.46 1.45 12.80
CA ALA A 237 25.11 1.87 12.49
C ALA A 237 24.09 1.12 13.35
N ALA A 238 22.94 1.73 13.61
CA ALA A 238 21.77 1.04 14.14
C ALA A 238 20.62 1.15 13.15
N MET A 239 19.81 0.09 13.04
CA MET A 239 18.69 0.04 12.11
C MET A 239 17.42 -0.44 12.82
N CYS A 240 16.27 0.14 12.45
CA CYS A 240 14.96 -0.38 12.80
C CYS A 240 14.00 -0.26 11.61
N VAL A 241 12.93 -1.07 11.61
CA VAL A 241 11.88 -0.99 10.60
C VAL A 241 10.55 -0.77 11.31
N LEU A 242 9.94 0.37 11.00
CA LEU A 242 8.69 0.84 11.60
C LEU A 242 7.52 0.62 10.65
N ARG A 243 6.35 0.41 11.25
CA ARG A 243 5.04 0.46 10.61
C ARG A 243 4.04 1.19 11.49
N LEU A 244 2.93 1.60 10.90
CA LEU A 244 1.78 2.08 11.67
C LEU A 244 1.28 0.97 12.59
N ALA A 245 0.98 1.29 13.85
CA ALA A 245 0.47 0.30 14.81
C ALA A 245 -0.82 -0.34 14.30
N SER A 246 -0.93 -1.65 14.48
CA SER A 246 -2.16 -2.38 14.16
C SER A 246 -3.20 -2.16 15.25
N ALA A 247 -4.49 -2.25 14.93
CA ALA A 247 -5.58 -2.12 15.90
C ALA A 247 -5.43 -3.08 17.10
N LYS A 248 -4.91 -4.30 16.87
CA LYS A 248 -4.61 -5.27 17.93
C LYS A 248 -3.51 -4.80 18.88
N GLU A 249 -2.50 -4.12 18.35
CA GLU A 249 -1.38 -3.60 19.15
C GLU A 249 -1.79 -2.37 19.96
N LEU A 250 -2.67 -1.54 19.42
CA LEU A 250 -3.26 -0.42 20.15
C LEU A 250 -4.05 -0.93 21.37
N GLN A 251 -4.90 -1.94 21.17
CA GLN A 251 -5.65 -2.58 22.26
C GLN A 251 -4.72 -3.18 23.33
N LYS A 252 -3.64 -3.84 22.91
CA LYS A 252 -2.64 -4.38 23.84
C LYS A 252 -1.94 -3.28 24.65
N LYS A 253 -1.51 -2.18 24.00
CA LYS A 253 -0.88 -1.04 24.68
C LYS A 253 -1.83 -0.39 25.68
N VAL A 254 -3.12 -0.25 25.35
CA VAL A 254 -4.14 0.27 26.26
C VAL A 254 -4.28 -0.64 27.49
N ALA A 255 -4.42 -1.96 27.28
CA ALA A 255 -4.51 -2.93 28.38
C ALA A 255 -3.25 -2.99 29.26
N GLU A 256 -2.05 -2.88 28.66
CA GLU A 256 -0.78 -2.80 29.39
C GLU A 256 -0.65 -1.50 30.21
N THR A 257 -1.22 -0.39 29.72
CA THR A 257 -1.23 0.90 30.43
C THR A 257 -2.17 0.86 31.64
N SER A 258 -3.32 0.18 31.53
CA SER A 258 -4.27 0.00 32.64
C SER A 258 -3.69 -0.82 33.80
N ASN A 259 -2.87 -1.83 33.52
CA ASN A 259 -2.26 -2.67 34.56
C ASN A 259 -1.08 -2.00 35.29
N LYS A 260 -0.38 -1.05 34.66
CA LYS A 260 0.75 -0.34 35.30
C LYS A 260 0.29 0.75 36.27
N ASN A 261 -0.93 1.25 36.13
CA ASN A 261 -1.47 2.28 37.01
C ASN A 261 -2.00 1.74 38.36
N LEU A 262 -1.82 0.46 38.66
CA LEU A 262 -2.23 -0.20 39.92
C LEU A 262 -1.06 -0.43 40.91
N LYS A 263 0.12 0.15 40.68
CA LYS A 263 1.16 0.29 41.71
C LYS A 263 1.53 1.76 41.91
N PRO A 264 0.82 2.48 42.80
CA PRO A 264 1.40 3.64 43.45
C PRO A 264 2.39 3.15 44.52
N ASP A 265 3.67 3.31 44.28
CA ASP A 265 4.69 3.20 45.32
C ASP A 265 4.47 4.38 46.29
N PHE A 266 3.80 4.10 47.42
CA PHE A 266 3.70 5.01 48.55
C PHE A 266 5.02 4.96 49.32
N GLU A 267 5.98 5.81 48.93
CA GLU A 267 7.09 6.14 49.81
C GLU A 267 6.65 7.27 50.75
N THR A 268 6.39 6.89 52.00
CA THR A 268 6.10 7.77 53.13
C THR A 268 7.25 8.75 53.36
N PRO A 269 7.00 10.07 53.56
CA PRO A 269 8.03 10.97 54.03
C PRO A 269 8.29 10.72 55.52
N THR A 270 9.41 10.07 55.86
CA THR A 270 9.88 9.98 57.24
C THR A 270 10.52 11.31 57.63
N SER A 271 9.79 12.07 58.45
CA SER A 271 10.24 13.22 59.23
C SER A 271 11.42 12.90 60.16
N PRO A 272 12.44 13.76 60.30
CA PRO A 272 13.42 13.66 61.37
C PRO A 272 13.11 14.67 62.50
N ASP A 273 12.72 14.17 63.67
CA ASP A 273 12.78 14.89 64.94
C ASP A 273 13.59 14.04 65.92
N THR A 274 14.77 14.52 66.35
CA THR A 274 15.14 14.60 67.79
C THR A 274 16.50 15.30 67.99
N SER A 275 16.41 16.50 68.57
CA SER A 275 17.18 17.04 69.71
C SER A 275 18.56 16.46 70.05
N PHE A 276 19.57 17.34 70.07
CA PHE A 276 20.66 17.30 71.06
C PHE A 276 20.84 18.72 71.63
N THR A 277 20.72 18.84 72.95
CA THR A 277 20.92 20.07 73.74
C THR A 277 22.26 19.99 74.46
N GLU A 278 23.07 21.05 74.36
CA GLU A 278 23.73 21.79 75.46
C GLU A 278 25.08 22.45 75.02
N GLU A 279 25.04 23.78 75.12
CA GLU A 279 26.04 24.88 75.31
C GLU A 279 27.39 24.60 76.04
N PRO A 280 28.28 25.61 76.28
CA PRO A 280 28.49 26.97 75.71
C PRO A 280 30.00 27.35 75.48
N LYS A 281 30.24 28.66 75.20
CA LYS A 281 31.49 29.48 75.32
C LYS A 281 32.34 29.59 74.04
N ASP A 282 32.87 30.73 73.58
CA ASP A 282 33.19 32.04 74.16
C ASP A 282 33.32 33.12 73.04
N LEU A 283 32.92 34.36 73.36
CA LEU A 283 33.69 35.62 73.20
C LEU A 283 34.45 35.90 71.87
N LYS A 284 34.09 36.96 71.13
CA LYS A 284 34.58 38.35 71.30
C LYS A 284 34.32 39.22 70.04
N GLN A 285 33.91 40.45 70.31
CA GLN A 285 33.76 41.57 69.37
C GLN A 285 35.11 42.01 68.78
N GLN A 286 35.09 42.41 67.50
CA GLN A 286 35.66 43.68 67.03
C GLN A 286 35.00 44.10 65.73
#